data_AF-A0A4Q3XXC2-F1
#
_entry.id   AF-A0A4Q3XXC2-F1
#
_cell.length_a   1.000
_cell.length_b   1.000
_cell.length_c   1.000
_cell.angle_alpha   90.00
_cell.angle_beta   90.00
_cell.angle_gamma   90.00
#
_symmetry.space_group_name_H-M   'P 1'
#
loop_
_entity.id
_entity.type
_entity.pdbx_description
1 polymer ?
#
loop_
_entity_poly.entity_id
_entity_poly.type
_entity_poly.pdbx_seq_one_letter_code
_entity_poly.pdbx_strand_id
1 'polypeptide(L)'
;MKRALWAMIAMFLAPAAQAQDRPHWVASWATALMVPTGDNIAADGDLTDATLRQIVRVTLGGKQLRVRLSNVFGNAPLTIGAASIARSANNASARIDAASLKRLTFNGETSVVIPAGAEYWSDTVATP
;
A
#
# COMPACT_ATOMS: atom_id res chain seq x y z
N MET A 1 67.09 41.70 -4.43
CA MET A 1 66.28 40.82 -5.30
C MET A 1 65.51 39.82 -4.42
N LYS A 2 64.19 39.99 -4.23
CA LYS A 2 63.34 39.03 -3.51
C LYS A 2 62.25 38.55 -4.46
N ARG A 3 62.24 37.26 -4.79
CA ARG A 3 61.25 36.62 -5.66
C ARG A 3 60.04 36.22 -4.82
N ALA A 4 58.85 36.73 -5.15
CA ALA A 4 57.60 36.27 -4.56
C ALA A 4 57.02 35.14 -5.42
N LEU A 5 56.83 33.95 -4.82
CA LEU A 5 56.07 32.86 -5.41
C LEU A 5 54.60 33.01 -5.01
N TRP A 6 53.71 33.01 -5.99
CA TRP A 6 52.26 32.94 -5.77
C TRP A 6 51.83 31.48 -5.88
N ALA A 7 51.22 30.94 -4.82
CA ALA A 7 50.57 29.64 -4.84
C ALA A 7 49.10 29.81 -5.25
N MET A 8 48.67 29.16 -6.33
CA MET A 8 47.26 29.03 -6.68
C MET A 8 46.66 27.82 -5.95
N ILE A 9 45.63 28.08 -5.15
CA ILE A 9 44.80 27.04 -4.54
C ILE A 9 43.69 26.71 -5.54
N ALA A 10 43.68 25.47 -6.03
CA ALA A 10 42.56 24.94 -6.79
C ALA A 10 41.48 24.44 -5.83
N MET A 11 40.29 25.02 -5.91
CA MET A 11 39.12 24.65 -5.10
C MET A 11 38.34 23.57 -5.85
N PHE A 12 38.31 22.35 -5.33
CA PHE A 12 37.46 21.29 -5.87
C PHE A 12 36.02 21.50 -5.39
N LEU A 13 35.10 21.79 -6.31
CA LEU A 13 33.67 21.82 -6.03
C LEU A 13 33.18 20.38 -5.84
N ALA A 14 32.75 20.02 -4.64
CA ALA A 14 32.02 18.78 -4.41
C ALA A 14 30.61 18.91 -5.01
N PRO A 15 30.07 17.87 -5.70
CA PRO A 15 28.71 17.91 -6.21
C PRO A 15 27.73 17.98 -5.03
N ALA A 16 26.78 18.91 -5.11
CA ALA A 16 25.70 19.01 -4.13
C ALA A 16 24.86 17.72 -4.16
N ALA A 17 24.72 17.06 -3.03
CA ALA A 17 23.83 15.91 -2.90
C ALA A 17 22.38 16.39 -3.13
N GLN A 18 21.78 15.96 -4.24
CA GLN A 18 20.36 16.18 -4.48
C GLN A 18 19.57 15.30 -3.49
N ALA A 19 18.76 15.91 -2.65
CA ALA A 19 17.79 15.16 -1.85
C ALA A 19 16.86 14.40 -2.81
N GLN A 20 16.89 13.06 -2.76
CA GLN A 20 15.89 12.28 -3.46
C GLN A 20 14.54 12.51 -2.77
N ASP A 21 13.59 13.10 -3.48
CA ASP A 21 12.17 13.14 -3.10
C ASP A 21 11.62 11.71 -3.09
N ARG A 22 11.96 10.96 -2.04
CA ARG A 22 11.42 9.62 -1.82
C ARG A 22 10.01 9.78 -1.26
N PRO A 23 9.03 9.03 -1.79
CA PRO A 23 7.68 9.07 -1.24
C PRO A 23 7.70 8.64 0.23
N HIS A 24 7.21 9.52 1.10
CA HIS A 24 7.03 9.24 2.52
C HIS A 24 5.67 8.56 2.72
N TRP A 25 5.70 7.27 3.02
CA TRP A 25 4.50 6.48 3.25
C TRP A 25 4.05 6.58 4.70
N VAL A 26 2.77 6.87 4.89
CA VAL A 26 2.12 6.93 6.21
C VAL A 26 0.88 6.07 6.21
N ALA A 27 0.61 5.41 7.33
CA ALA A 27 -0.61 4.64 7.51
C ALA A 27 -1.79 5.60 7.73
N SER A 28 -2.76 5.59 6.81
CA SER A 28 -3.97 6.42 6.95
C SER A 28 -5.13 5.70 7.67
N TRP A 29 -5.13 4.38 7.73
CA TRP A 29 -6.16 3.60 8.39
C TRP A 29 -5.63 2.18 8.64
N ALA A 30 -6.02 1.59 9.77
CA ALA A 30 -5.81 0.19 10.08
C ALA A 30 -6.84 -0.27 11.11
N THR A 31 -7.05 -1.59 11.19
CA THR A 31 -7.73 -2.27 12.30
C THR A 31 -6.74 -3.18 13.00
N ALA A 32 -7.01 -3.54 14.26
CA ALA A 32 -6.27 -4.58 14.94
C ALA A 32 -6.45 -5.91 14.19
N LEU A 33 -5.35 -6.62 13.94
CA LEU A 33 -5.39 -7.99 13.42
C LEU A 33 -5.84 -8.93 14.55
N MET A 34 -6.66 -9.91 14.22
CA MET A 34 -7.24 -10.84 15.18
C MET A 34 -6.96 -12.28 14.73
N VAL A 35 -6.66 -13.15 15.69
CA VAL A 35 -6.57 -14.59 15.44
C VAL A 35 -7.99 -15.12 15.17
N PRO A 36 -8.25 -15.82 14.05
CA PRO A 36 -9.58 -16.34 13.75
C PRO A 36 -9.90 -17.54 14.66
N THR A 37 -10.78 -17.34 15.64
CA THR A 37 -11.27 -18.31 16.64
C THR A 37 -12.73 -18.03 16.99
N GLY A 38 -13.57 -19.06 17.06
CA GLY A 38 -14.96 -18.92 17.50
C GLY A 38 -15.75 -17.97 16.59
N ASP A 39 -16.48 -17.01 17.17
CA ASP A 39 -17.45 -16.18 16.45
C ASP A 39 -16.86 -15.12 15.50
N ASN A 40 -15.52 -14.98 15.44
CA ASN A 40 -14.86 -14.04 14.53
C ASN A 40 -14.40 -14.67 13.21
N ILE A 41 -14.62 -15.99 13.03
CA ILE A 41 -14.35 -16.69 11.78
C ILE A 41 -15.60 -16.65 10.90
N ALA A 42 -15.42 -16.41 9.61
CA ALA A 42 -16.50 -16.62 8.65
C ALA A 42 -16.85 -18.12 8.61
N ALA A 43 -18.10 -18.48 8.32
CA ALA A 43 -18.44 -19.89 8.20
C ALA A 43 -17.69 -20.51 7.01
N ASP A 44 -17.44 -21.82 7.09
CA ASP A 44 -16.74 -22.54 6.02
C ASP A 44 -17.46 -22.33 4.68
N GLY A 45 -16.72 -21.78 3.71
CA GLY A 45 -17.24 -21.49 2.37
C GLY A 45 -17.78 -20.07 2.16
N ASP A 46 -18.10 -19.29 3.19
CA ASP A 46 -18.70 -17.94 3.05
C ASP A 46 -17.85 -16.98 2.22
N LEU A 47 -16.52 -17.16 2.26
CA LEU A 47 -15.56 -16.35 1.52
C LEU A 47 -14.96 -17.07 0.30
N THR A 48 -15.46 -18.25 -0.05
CA THR A 48 -15.06 -18.96 -1.28
C THR A 48 -15.80 -18.37 -2.47
N ASP A 49 -15.06 -17.98 -3.51
CA ASP A 49 -15.62 -17.33 -4.70
C ASP A 49 -16.54 -16.14 -4.40
N ALA A 50 -16.23 -15.43 -3.31
CA ALA A 50 -16.99 -14.30 -2.81
C ALA A 50 -16.23 -12.98 -2.98
N THR A 51 -16.98 -11.87 -2.99
CA THR A 51 -16.40 -10.51 -2.93
C THR A 51 -16.70 -9.89 -1.58
N LEU A 52 -15.65 -9.64 -0.79
CA LEU A 52 -15.75 -8.85 0.44
C LEU A 52 -15.69 -7.35 0.11
N ARG A 53 -16.69 -6.59 0.60
CA ARG A 53 -16.72 -5.13 0.48
C ARG A 53 -16.50 -4.48 1.85
N GLN A 54 -15.40 -3.74 1.99
CA GLN A 54 -15.12 -2.96 3.20
C GLN A 54 -15.16 -1.47 2.89
N ILE A 55 -15.93 -0.70 3.66
CA ILE A 55 -15.93 0.77 3.63
C ILE A 55 -15.00 1.24 4.73
N VAL A 56 -13.89 1.86 4.36
CA VAL A 56 -12.91 2.43 5.29
C VAL A 56 -12.94 3.95 5.23
N ARG A 57 -12.70 4.61 6.37
CA ARG A 57 -12.53 6.06 6.44
C ARG A 57 -11.05 6.37 6.64
N VAL A 58 -10.42 6.90 5.61
CA VAL A 58 -9.03 7.37 5.65
C VAL A 58 -8.93 8.62 6.51
N THR A 59 -8.01 8.65 7.47
CA THR A 59 -7.75 9.84 8.31
C THR A 59 -6.84 10.86 7.63
N LEU A 60 -5.99 10.42 6.68
CA LEU A 60 -5.08 11.26 5.93
C LEU A 60 -5.11 10.91 4.43
N GLY A 61 -5.33 11.93 3.60
CA GLY A 61 -5.25 11.78 2.15
C GLY A 61 -3.81 11.70 1.62
N GLY A 62 -3.68 11.44 0.32
CA GLY A 62 -2.41 11.44 -0.39
C GLY A 62 -2.65 11.38 -1.90
N LYS A 63 -1.61 11.57 -2.71
CA LYS A 63 -1.69 11.42 -4.17
C LYS A 63 -1.73 9.95 -4.60
N GLN A 64 -1.26 9.07 -3.73
CA GLN A 64 -1.07 7.66 -4.00
C GLN A 64 -1.44 6.83 -2.77
N LEU A 65 -1.92 5.61 -3.01
CA LEU A 65 -2.27 4.63 -2.00
C LEU A 65 -1.62 3.28 -2.30
N ARG A 66 -1.49 2.48 -1.24
CA ARG A 66 -1.21 1.04 -1.29
C ARG A 66 -2.09 0.36 -0.24
N VAL A 67 -2.47 -0.88 -0.49
CA VAL A 67 -3.24 -1.71 0.45
C VAL A 67 -2.35 -2.84 0.94
N ARG A 68 -2.33 -3.05 2.26
CA ARG A 68 -1.72 -4.25 2.86
C ARG A 68 -2.81 -5.26 3.17
N LEU A 69 -2.66 -6.46 2.63
CA LEU A 69 -3.47 -7.62 2.97
C LEU A 69 -2.66 -8.56 3.86
N SER A 70 -3.30 -9.09 4.91
CA SER A 70 -2.64 -9.87 5.95
C SER A 70 -3.26 -11.26 6.05
N ASN A 71 -2.40 -12.28 5.99
CA ASN A 71 -2.70 -13.66 6.33
C ASN A 71 -1.82 -14.14 7.50
N VAL A 72 -1.39 -13.21 8.37
CA VAL A 72 -0.39 -13.47 9.41
C VAL A 72 -0.85 -14.50 10.44
N PHE A 73 -2.15 -14.60 10.69
CA PHE A 73 -2.76 -15.58 11.60
C PHE A 73 -3.48 -16.73 10.89
N GLY A 74 -3.46 -16.77 9.56
CA GLY A 74 -4.06 -17.87 8.81
C GLY A 74 -3.13 -19.09 8.80
N ASN A 75 -3.74 -20.27 8.65
CA ASN A 75 -3.06 -21.56 8.61
C ASN A 75 -2.99 -22.18 7.19
N ALA A 76 -3.57 -21.52 6.19
CA ALA A 76 -3.57 -21.92 4.79
C ALA A 76 -3.31 -20.71 3.88
N PRO A 77 -2.86 -20.93 2.63
CA PRO A 77 -2.72 -19.84 1.67
C PRO A 77 -4.05 -19.12 1.40
N LEU A 78 -4.02 -17.79 1.39
CA LEU A 78 -5.14 -16.94 1.04
C LEU A 78 -5.03 -16.50 -0.41
N THR A 79 -5.97 -16.93 -1.25
CA THR A 79 -6.05 -16.50 -2.65
C THR A 79 -6.92 -15.26 -2.79
N ILE A 80 -6.36 -14.20 -3.36
CA ILE A 80 -7.08 -13.00 -3.78
C ILE A 80 -7.19 -13.03 -5.29
N GLY A 81 -8.37 -13.35 -5.82
CA GLY A 81 -8.60 -13.46 -7.27
C GLY A 81 -8.54 -12.11 -8.00
N ALA A 82 -9.02 -11.04 -7.35
CA ALA A 82 -8.89 -9.66 -7.79
C ALA A 82 -9.12 -8.72 -6.60
N ALA A 83 -8.56 -7.51 -6.66
CA ALA A 83 -8.85 -6.47 -5.68
C ALA A 83 -8.95 -5.09 -6.35
N SER A 84 -9.75 -4.21 -5.75
CA SER A 84 -9.95 -2.84 -6.24
C SER A 84 -10.30 -1.89 -5.11
N ILE A 85 -10.04 -0.60 -5.31
CA ILE A 85 -10.50 0.48 -4.46
C ILE A 85 -11.38 1.45 -5.26
N ALA A 86 -12.30 2.11 -4.59
CA ALA A 86 -13.13 3.16 -5.16
C ALA A 86 -13.66 4.05 -4.03
N ARG A 87 -14.09 5.27 -4.36
CA ARG A 87 -14.85 6.12 -3.45
C ARG A 87 -16.20 5.46 -3.17
N SER A 88 -16.59 5.39 -1.90
CA SER A 88 -17.92 4.91 -1.54
C SER A 88 -18.97 5.95 -1.95
N ALA A 89 -20.10 5.51 -2.51
CA ALA A 89 -21.19 6.41 -2.87
C ALA A 89 -21.92 6.94 -1.62
N ASN A 90 -21.97 6.14 -0.55
CA ASN A 90 -22.44 6.51 0.79
C ASN A 90 -21.97 5.48 1.82
N ASN A 91 -22.21 5.73 3.11
CA ASN A 91 -21.83 4.81 4.20
C ASN A 91 -22.90 3.77 4.54
N ALA A 92 -24.03 3.75 3.81
CA ALA A 92 -25.20 2.93 4.12
C ALA A 92 -25.38 1.75 3.15
N SER A 93 -24.53 1.61 2.12
CA SER A 93 -24.71 0.61 1.07
C SER A 93 -23.41 0.16 0.44
N ALA A 94 -23.49 -0.96 -0.30
CA ALA A 94 -22.38 -1.52 -1.05
C ALA A 94 -21.98 -0.71 -2.32
N ARG A 95 -22.58 0.46 -2.57
CA ARG A 95 -22.37 1.21 -3.82
C ARG A 95 -21.06 2.01 -3.83
N ILE A 96 -20.39 2.01 -4.99
CA ILE A 96 -19.19 2.82 -5.30
C ILE A 96 -19.55 3.95 -6.29
N ASP A 97 -18.71 4.98 -6.35
CA ASP A 97 -18.56 5.78 -7.56
C ASP A 97 -17.73 5.00 -8.58
N ALA A 98 -18.36 4.52 -9.64
CA ALA A 98 -17.71 3.70 -10.67
C ALA A 98 -16.59 4.43 -11.41
N ALA A 99 -16.67 5.76 -11.57
CA ALA A 99 -15.63 6.54 -12.23
C ALA A 99 -14.32 6.59 -11.42
N SER A 100 -14.42 6.34 -10.11
CA SER A 100 -13.29 6.31 -9.19
C SER A 100 -12.65 4.92 -9.04
N LEU A 101 -13.20 3.88 -9.69
CA LEU A 101 -12.71 2.51 -9.55
C LEU A 101 -11.25 2.40 -10.05
N LYS A 102 -10.38 1.92 -9.16
CA LYS A 102 -8.98 1.60 -9.47
C LYS A 102 -8.71 0.15 -9.08
N ARG A 103 -8.18 -0.62 -10.03
CA ARG A 103 -7.74 -1.99 -9.76
C ARG A 103 -6.42 -1.98 -9.00
N LEU A 104 -6.27 -2.92 -8.07
CA LEU A 104 -5.01 -3.17 -7.39
C LEU A 104 -4.26 -4.29 -8.10
N THR A 105 -2.94 -4.20 -8.11
CA THR A 105 -2.03 -5.24 -8.57
C THR A 105 -1.03 -5.57 -7.48
N PHE A 106 -0.35 -6.71 -7.60
CA PHE A 106 0.68 -7.21 -6.70
C PHE A 106 1.86 -7.67 -7.54
N ASN A 107 2.94 -6.87 -7.57
CA ASN A 107 4.07 -7.11 -8.46
C ASN A 107 3.64 -7.20 -9.95
N GLY A 108 2.73 -6.31 -10.36
CA GLY A 108 2.16 -6.26 -11.71
C GLY A 108 1.00 -7.24 -11.96
N GLU A 109 0.85 -8.26 -11.12
CA GLU A 109 -0.19 -9.29 -11.26
C GLU A 109 -1.50 -8.87 -10.63
N THR A 110 -2.60 -9.44 -11.12
CA THR A 110 -3.95 -8.98 -10.77
C THR A 110 -4.61 -9.85 -9.70
N SER A 111 -4.06 -11.03 -9.51
CA SER A 111 -4.34 -11.96 -8.43
C SER A 111 -3.07 -12.19 -7.62
N VAL A 112 -3.23 -12.65 -6.39
CA VAL A 112 -2.11 -12.97 -5.52
C VAL A 112 -2.48 -14.10 -4.57
N VAL A 113 -1.52 -14.96 -4.26
CA VAL A 113 -1.61 -15.94 -3.18
C VAL A 113 -0.74 -15.44 -2.04
N ILE A 114 -1.35 -15.21 -0.87
CA ILE A 114 -0.66 -14.79 0.34
C ILE A 114 -0.46 -16.04 1.21
N PRO A 115 0.79 -16.52 1.39
CA PRO A 115 1.06 -17.68 2.23
C PRO A 115 0.53 -17.51 3.66
N ALA A 116 0.29 -18.63 4.34
CA ALA A 116 0.05 -18.62 5.78
C ALA A 116 1.20 -17.88 6.50
N GLY A 117 0.87 -16.99 7.44
CA GLY A 117 1.86 -16.21 8.18
C GLY A 117 2.43 -14.98 7.46
N ALA A 118 1.93 -14.63 6.27
CA ALA A 118 2.50 -13.56 5.45
C ALA A 118 1.59 -12.32 5.31
N GLU A 119 2.20 -11.20 4.91
CA GLU A 119 1.51 -9.96 4.53
C GLU A 119 2.06 -9.43 3.22
N TYR A 120 1.17 -8.94 2.34
CA TYR A 120 1.53 -8.46 1.01
C TYR A 120 1.01 -7.04 0.83
N TRP A 121 1.83 -6.18 0.24
CA TRP A 121 1.42 -4.84 -0.21
C TRP A 121 1.03 -4.88 -1.68
N SER A 122 -0.03 -4.17 -2.03
CA SER A 122 -0.31 -3.86 -3.44
C SER A 122 0.77 -2.95 -4.01
N ASP A 123 0.86 -2.95 -5.34
CA ASP A 123 1.55 -1.90 -6.06
C ASP A 123 0.87 -0.55 -5.80
N THR A 124 1.59 0.53 -6.10
CA THR A 124 1.09 1.88 -5.91
C THR A 124 0.00 2.22 -6.91
N VAL A 125 -1.08 2.85 -6.42
CA VAL A 125 -2.18 3.33 -7.24
C VAL A 125 -2.51 4.79 -6.90
N ALA A 126 -2.95 5.57 -7.87
CA ALA A 126 -3.43 6.93 -7.62
C ALA A 126 -4.70 6.90 -6.75
N THR A 127 -4.82 7.86 -5.83
CA THR A 127 -6.00 7.96 -4.97
C THR A 127 -7.27 8.24 -5.80
N PRO A 128 -8.37 7.46 -5.59
CA PRO A 128 -9.67 7.67 -6.21
C PRO A 128 -10.35 9.01 -5.93
#